data_AF-A0AAV5TUF7-F1
#
_entry.id   AF-A0AAV5TUF7-F1
#
_cell.length_a   1.000
_cell.length_b   1.000
_cell.length_c   1.000
_cell.angle_alpha   90.00
_cell.angle_beta   90.00
_cell.angle_gamma   90.00
#
_symmetry.space_group_name_H-M   'P 1'
#
loop_
_entity.id
_entity.type
_entity.pdbx_description
1 polymer ?
#
loop_
_entity_poly.entity_id
_entity_poly.type
_entity_poly.pdbx_seq_one_letter_code
_entity_poly.pdbx_strand_id
1 'polypeptide(L)'
;MRRSLSFFILLFLLFHHGTSQKIIVIIAEGLEGSEFHKYSQYDAFNTMQEHGVVSTKLYPVFPSLPLPNRYSLFTGLTPRKHGLISSHIYNWRSGKSFNGFSSRSDLEYSQWWGALPRRREWRCSISQNVR
;
A
#
# COMPACT_ATOMS: atom_id res chain seq x y z
N MET A 1 9.63 -42.84 -30.84
CA MET A 1 10.25 -41.61 -30.30
C MET A 1 9.24 -40.52 -29.90
N ARG A 2 8.19 -40.22 -30.69
CA ARG A 2 7.17 -39.19 -30.37
C ARG A 2 6.40 -39.34 -29.05
N ARG A 3 6.10 -40.56 -28.60
CA ARG A 3 5.34 -40.83 -27.35
C ARG A 3 6.13 -40.55 -26.07
N SER A 4 7.46 -40.69 -26.11
CA SER A 4 8.34 -40.42 -24.96
C SER A 4 8.46 -38.91 -24.69
N LEU A 5 8.56 -38.09 -25.75
CA LEU A 5 8.65 -36.63 -25.61
C LEU A 5 7.38 -36.03 -24.97
N SER A 6 6.21 -36.56 -25.33
CA SER A 6 4.93 -36.12 -24.75
C SER A 6 4.82 -36.42 -23.25
N PHE A 7 5.46 -37.50 -22.78
CA PHE A 7 5.46 -37.88 -21.37
C PHE A 7 6.34 -36.93 -20.53
N PHE A 8 7.51 -36.56 -21.05
CA PHE A 8 8.38 -35.56 -20.41
C PHE A 8 7.74 -34.17 -20.36
N ILE A 9 7.01 -33.76 -21.40
CA ILE A 9 6.28 -32.49 -21.41
C ILE A 9 5.13 -32.51 -20.38
N LEU A 10 4.38 -33.61 -20.30
CA LEU A 10 3.30 -33.75 -19.31
C LEU A 10 3.85 -33.76 -17.88
N LEU A 11 4.98 -34.42 -17.65
CA LEU A 11 5.67 -34.44 -16.36
C LEU A 11 6.17 -33.03 -15.99
N PHE A 12 6.76 -32.30 -16.92
CA PHE A 12 7.24 -30.93 -16.69
C PHE A 12 6.10 -29.96 -16.34
N LEU A 13 4.92 -30.13 -16.95
CA LEU A 13 3.72 -29.35 -16.64
C LEU A 13 3.14 -29.69 -15.26
N LEU A 14 3.26 -30.94 -14.80
CA LEU A 14 2.80 -31.36 -13.47
C LEU A 14 3.70 -30.85 -12.33
N PHE A 15 4.97 -30.55 -12.59
CA PHE A 15 5.94 -30.07 -11.59
C PHE A 15 6.12 -28.55 -11.55
N HIS A 16 5.43 -27.78 -12.40
CA HIS A 16 5.49 -26.33 -12.37
C HIS A 16 4.59 -25.75 -11.27
N HIS A 17 4.97 -25.96 -10.01
CA HIS A 17 4.42 -25.18 -8.90
C HIS A 17 4.97 -23.76 -8.97
N GLY A 18 4.21 -22.87 -9.61
CA GLY A 18 4.48 -21.43 -9.55
C GLY A 18 4.39 -20.96 -8.10
N THR A 19 5.53 -20.65 -7.49
CA THR A 19 5.55 -20.03 -6.17
C THR A 19 5.01 -18.60 -6.32
N SER A 20 3.86 -18.33 -5.69
CA SER A 20 3.31 -16.97 -5.66
C SER A 20 4.20 -16.13 -4.75
N GLN A 21 4.98 -15.22 -5.35
CA GLN A 21 5.76 -14.24 -4.61
C GLN A 21 4.81 -13.35 -3.81
N LYS A 22 4.99 -13.33 -2.48
CA LYS A 22 4.23 -12.45 -1.58
C LYS A 22 4.89 -11.08 -1.53
N ILE A 23 4.06 -10.05 -1.38
CA ILE A 23 4.52 -8.67 -1.21
C ILE A 23 4.19 -8.24 0.21
N ILE A 24 5.20 -7.72 0.91
CA ILE A 24 5.05 -7.06 2.20
C ILE A 24 5.34 -5.59 1.98
N VAL A 25 4.42 -4.71 2.40
CA VAL A 25 4.61 -3.27 2.35
C VAL A 25 4.77 -2.76 3.78
N ILE A 26 5.92 -2.17 4.08
CA ILE A 26 6.21 -1.54 5.36
C ILE A 26 6.21 -0.03 5.15
N ILE A 27 5.44 0.69 5.95
CA ILE A 27 5.39 2.16 5.92
C ILE A 27 5.89 2.67 7.27
N ALA A 28 7.02 3.37 7.25
CA ALA A 28 7.55 4.11 8.39
C ALA A 28 7.18 5.59 8.25
N GLU A 29 6.16 6.05 8.97
CA GLU A 29 5.73 7.45 8.93
C GLU A 29 6.77 8.36 9.55
N GLY A 30 7.04 9.52 8.92
CA GLY A 30 8.00 10.50 9.42
C GLY A 30 9.47 10.15 9.16
N LEU A 31 9.78 9.03 8.48
CA LEU A 31 11.13 8.69 8.08
C LEU A 31 11.53 9.48 6.82
N GLU A 32 12.23 10.59 7.02
CA GLU A 32 12.82 11.37 5.93
C GLU A 32 13.99 10.62 5.29
N GLY A 33 14.24 10.85 3.99
CA GLY A 33 15.36 10.22 3.28
C GLY A 33 16.74 10.54 3.88
N SER A 34 16.93 11.73 4.44
CA SER A 34 18.17 12.10 5.14
C SER A 34 18.39 11.27 6.41
N GLU A 35 17.33 11.05 7.19
CA GLU A 35 17.35 10.19 8.38
C GLU A 35 17.56 8.72 8.02
N PHE A 36 17.01 8.24 6.91
CA PHE A 36 17.28 6.87 6.42
C PHE A 36 18.78 6.61 6.23
N HIS A 37 19.52 7.54 5.62
CA HIS A 37 20.96 7.40 5.42
C HIS A 37 21.75 7.46 6.74
N LYS A 38 21.31 8.27 7.71
CA LYS A 38 21.92 8.37 9.04
C LYS A 38 21.78 7.07 9.85
N TYR A 39 20.70 6.32 9.63
CA TYR A 39 20.44 5.04 10.29
C TYR A 39 20.91 3.82 9.50
N SER A 40 21.69 4.02 8.42
CA SER A 40 22.28 2.95 7.62
C SER A 40 23.20 2.00 8.42
N GLN A 41 23.67 2.43 9.59
CA GLN A 41 24.46 1.60 10.52
C GLN A 41 23.69 0.40 11.12
N TYR A 42 22.35 0.38 11.06
CA TYR A 42 21.58 -0.76 11.53
C TYR A 42 21.48 -1.84 10.43
N ASP A 43 21.72 -3.09 10.80
CA ASP A 43 21.79 -4.24 9.87
C ASP A 43 20.61 -4.33 8.90
N ALA A 44 19.39 -4.04 9.37
CA ALA A 44 18.20 -4.09 8.53
C ALA A 44 18.26 -3.07 7.37
N PHE A 45 18.62 -1.82 7.67
CA PHE A 45 18.73 -0.77 6.66
C PHE A 45 19.95 -0.95 5.77
N ASN A 46 21.07 -1.47 6.32
CA ASN A 46 22.25 -1.78 5.52
C ASN A 46 21.95 -2.89 4.51
N THR A 47 21.34 -3.99 4.96
CA THR A 47 20.98 -5.13 4.12
C THR A 47 20.05 -4.71 2.97
N MET A 48 19.06 -3.85 3.25
CA MET A 48 18.16 -3.31 2.23
C MET A 48 18.88 -2.42 1.20
N GLN A 49 19.91 -1.70 1.60
CA GLN A 49 20.70 -0.85 0.70
C GLN A 49 21.64 -1.67 -0.19
N GLU A 50 22.31 -2.67 0.37
CA GLU A 50 23.30 -3.49 -0.35
C GLU A 50 22.66 -4.53 -1.27
N HIS A 51 21.56 -5.15 -0.84
CA HIS A 51 20.93 -6.28 -1.54
C HIS A 51 19.58 -5.93 -2.17
N GLY A 52 19.08 -4.71 -1.96
CA GLY A 52 17.80 -4.24 -2.46
C GLY A 52 17.92 -3.17 -3.54
N VAL A 53 16.80 -2.49 -3.79
CA VAL A 53 16.73 -1.32 -4.68
C VAL A 53 16.32 -0.12 -3.86
N VAL A 54 17.10 0.95 -3.93
CA VAL A 54 16.88 2.19 -3.18
C VAL A 54 16.61 3.33 -4.15
N SER A 55 15.54 4.08 -3.91
CA SER A 55 15.29 5.34 -4.63
C SER A 55 16.08 6.48 -3.98
N THR A 56 16.64 7.39 -4.78
CA THR A 56 17.35 8.57 -4.27
C THR A 56 16.42 9.53 -3.55
N LYS A 57 15.17 9.65 -4.01
CA LYS A 57 14.14 10.52 -3.41
C LYS A 57 12.75 9.93 -3.60
N LEU A 58 11.87 10.22 -2.65
CA LEU A 58 10.43 10.01 -2.77
C LEU A 58 9.74 11.32 -2.42
N TYR A 59 8.96 11.86 -3.36
CA TYR A 59 8.22 13.09 -3.13
C TYR A 59 6.82 12.78 -2.61
N PRO A 60 6.42 13.30 -1.44
CA PRO A 60 5.07 13.12 -0.95
C PRO A 60 4.07 13.92 -1.81
N VAL A 61 2.82 13.46 -1.83
CA VAL A 61 1.72 14.26 -2.35
C VAL A 61 1.38 15.38 -1.38
N PHE A 62 0.92 16.52 -1.91
CA PHE A 62 0.36 17.59 -1.08
C PHE A 62 -1.09 17.29 -0.69
N PRO A 63 -1.50 17.47 0.59
CA PRO A 63 -0.64 17.87 1.71
C PRO A 63 0.23 16.72 2.21
N SER A 64 1.44 17.03 2.70
CA SER A 64 2.44 16.07 3.21
C SER A 64 2.06 15.46 4.57
N LEU A 65 0.81 14.97 4.68
CA LEU A 65 0.26 14.32 5.86
C LEU A 65 0.28 12.79 5.68
N PRO A 66 0.36 12.01 6.77
CA PRO A 66 0.49 10.56 6.66
C PRO A 66 -0.71 9.89 5.97
N LEU A 67 -1.94 10.26 6.34
CA LEU A 67 -3.13 9.63 5.79
C LEU A 67 -3.30 9.85 4.27
N PRO A 68 -3.26 11.09 3.74
CA PRO A 68 -3.31 11.32 2.29
C PRO A 68 -2.20 10.60 1.53
N ASN A 69 -0.97 10.62 2.04
CA ASN A 69 0.18 9.98 1.38
C ASN A 69 0.05 8.46 1.28
N ARG A 70 -0.34 7.79 2.38
CA ARG A 70 -0.57 6.33 2.38
C ARG A 70 -1.62 5.92 1.35
N TYR A 71 -2.73 6.65 1.27
CA TYR A 71 -3.77 6.34 0.29
C TYR A 71 -3.35 6.64 -1.14
N SER A 72 -2.57 7.69 -1.36
CA SER A 72 -1.99 7.96 -2.68
C SER A 72 -1.03 6.83 -3.12
N LEU A 73 -0.21 6.29 -2.21
CA LEU A 73 0.65 5.14 -2.48
C LEU A 73 -0.14 3.87 -2.85
N PHE A 74 -1.23 3.58 -2.14
CA PHE A 74 -2.01 2.36 -2.39
C PHE A 74 -2.97 2.46 -3.59
N THR A 75 -3.45 3.66 -3.91
CA THR A 75 -4.45 3.85 -4.99
C THR A 75 -3.86 4.40 -6.28
N GLY A 76 -2.67 5.00 -6.24
CA GLY A 76 -2.11 5.75 -7.36
C GLY A 76 -2.86 7.05 -7.67
N LEU A 77 -3.80 7.47 -6.82
CA LEU A 77 -4.61 8.67 -7.00
C LEU A 77 -4.10 9.80 -6.11
N THR A 78 -4.32 11.05 -6.51
CA THR A 78 -4.01 12.24 -5.66
C THR A 78 -5.06 12.44 -4.56
N PRO A 79 -4.78 13.19 -3.48
CA PRO A 79 -5.75 13.51 -2.43
C PRO A 79 -7.06 14.10 -2.94
N ARG A 80 -6.99 14.96 -3.97
CA ARG A 80 -8.18 15.51 -4.63
C ARG A 80 -9.09 14.44 -5.26
N LYS A 81 -8.51 13.35 -5.76
CA LYS A 81 -9.22 12.27 -6.44
C LYS A 81 -9.72 11.20 -5.47
N HIS A 82 -8.93 10.87 -4.44
CA HIS A 82 -9.34 9.87 -3.45
C HIS A 82 -10.07 10.43 -2.23
N GLY A 83 -10.20 11.76 -2.09
CA GLY A 83 -11.06 12.41 -1.10
C GLY A 83 -10.47 12.56 0.30
N LEU A 84 -9.46 11.77 0.66
CA LEU A 84 -8.76 11.87 1.94
C LEU A 84 -7.66 12.93 1.89
N ILE A 85 -8.03 14.16 2.24
CA ILE A 85 -7.13 15.33 2.22
C ILE A 85 -6.48 15.64 3.57
N SER A 86 -6.98 15.07 4.66
CA SER A 86 -6.51 15.31 6.02
C SER A 86 -6.89 14.12 6.91
N SER A 87 -6.23 13.98 8.07
CA SER A 87 -6.66 13.04 9.11
C SER A 87 -8.00 13.46 9.72
N HIS A 88 -8.35 14.75 9.66
CA HIS A 88 -9.63 15.26 10.15
C HIS A 88 -10.30 16.06 9.03
N ILE A 89 -11.51 15.66 8.64
CA ILE A 89 -12.25 16.27 7.53
C ILE A 89 -13.68 16.53 7.96
N TYR A 90 -14.20 17.74 7.72
CA TYR A 90 -15.61 18.03 7.90
C TYR A 90 -16.29 18.23 6.55
N ASN A 91 -17.35 17.47 6.28
CA ASN A 91 -18.17 17.65 5.09
C ASN A 91 -19.42 18.47 5.44
N TRP A 92 -19.40 19.75 5.08
CA TRP A 92 -20.50 20.68 5.35
C TRP A 92 -21.82 20.31 4.64
N ARG A 93 -21.78 19.57 3.52
CA ARG A 93 -22.99 19.16 2.79
C ARG A 93 -23.73 18.02 3.47
N SER A 94 -22.99 17.10 4.08
CA SER A 94 -23.57 15.95 4.78
C SER A 94 -23.60 16.10 6.31
N GLY A 95 -22.97 17.15 6.85
CA GLY A 95 -22.84 17.40 8.28
C GLY A 95 -21.94 16.39 9.01
N LYS A 96 -21.15 15.59 8.27
CA LYS A 96 -20.38 14.47 8.80
C LYS A 96 -18.89 14.83 8.91
N SER A 97 -18.27 14.34 9.97
CA SER A 97 -16.81 14.43 10.16
C SER A 97 -16.14 13.08 9.94
N PHE A 98 -14.94 13.12 9.39
CA PHE A 98 -13.96 12.03 9.41
C PHE A 98 -12.94 12.35 10.50
N ASN A 99 -12.73 11.45 11.45
CA ASN A 99 -11.89 11.68 12.62
C ASN A 99 -10.68 10.74 12.69
N GLY A 100 -10.03 10.50 11.55
CA GLY A 100 -8.75 9.81 11.54
C GLY A 100 -8.83 8.36 12.01
N PHE A 101 -9.95 7.69 11.73
CA PHE A 101 -10.28 6.33 12.19
C PHE A 101 -10.55 6.20 13.69
N SER A 102 -10.72 7.30 14.43
CA SER A 102 -11.15 7.23 15.84
C SER A 102 -12.63 6.88 16.00
N SER A 103 -13.42 6.99 14.93
CA SER A 103 -14.84 6.68 14.97
C SER A 103 -15.21 5.57 14.00
N ARG A 104 -16.13 4.69 14.40
CA ARG A 104 -16.65 3.63 13.52
C ARG A 104 -17.29 4.20 12.24
N SER A 105 -17.91 5.38 12.35
CA SER A 105 -18.46 6.13 11.21
C SER A 105 -17.44 6.44 10.11
N ASP A 106 -16.16 6.54 10.44
CA ASP A 106 -15.09 6.78 9.46
C ASP A 106 -15.00 5.64 8.43
N LEU A 107 -15.21 4.40 8.89
CA LEU A 107 -15.17 3.20 8.05
C LEU A 107 -16.50 2.95 7.33
N GLU A 108 -17.62 3.31 7.96
CA GLU A 108 -18.96 3.01 7.45
C GLU A 108 -19.42 3.96 6.35
N TYR A 109 -19.02 5.23 6.41
CA TYR A 109 -19.50 6.22 5.45
C TYR A 109 -18.76 6.12 4.12
N SER A 110 -19.44 5.55 3.12
CA SER A 110 -18.94 5.38 1.75
C SER A 110 -18.45 6.67 1.08
N GLN A 111 -18.90 7.85 1.53
CA GLN A 111 -18.46 9.15 1.04
C GLN A 111 -16.95 9.37 1.16
N TRP A 112 -16.27 8.70 2.10
CA TRP A 112 -14.82 8.81 2.30
C TRP A 112 -14.01 7.85 1.41
N TRP A 113 -14.66 6.84 0.82
CA TRP A 113 -14.01 5.68 0.18
C TRP A 113 -14.23 5.59 -1.34
N GLY A 114 -14.72 6.66 -1.97
CA GLY A 114 -15.21 6.64 -3.36
C GLY A 114 -14.18 6.29 -4.45
N ALA A 115 -12.88 6.32 -4.13
CA ALA A 115 -11.79 6.04 -5.07
C ALA A 115 -11.34 4.58 -5.12
N LEU A 116 -11.77 3.74 -4.18
CA LEU A 116 -11.40 2.33 -4.22
C LEU A 116 -12.14 1.64 -5.38
N PRO A 117 -11.46 0.77 -6.17
CA PRO A 117 -12.13 0.02 -7.23
C PRO A 117 -13.30 -0.78 -6.65
N ARG A 118 -14.49 -0.65 -7.26
CA ARG A 118 -15.69 -1.47 -6.91
C ARG A 118 -15.51 -2.98 -7.20
N ARG A 119 -14.38 -3.40 -7.78
CA ARG A 119 -14.08 -4.81 -8.00
C ARG A 119 -13.73 -5.46 -6.67
N ARG A 120 -14.50 -6.49 -6.29
CA ARG A 120 -14.39 -7.25 -5.02
C ARG A 120 -12.99 -7.85 -4.78
N GLU A 121 -12.15 -7.92 -5.81
CA GLU A 121 -10.80 -8.50 -5.78
C GLU A 121 -9.75 -7.60 -5.09
N TRP A 122 -9.94 -6.28 -5.09
CA TRP A 122 -9.05 -5.32 -4.41
C TRP A 122 -9.79 -4.57 -3.31
N ARG A 123 -10.59 -5.29 -2.52
CA ARG A 123 -11.00 -4.76 -1.23
C ARG A 123 -9.77 -4.82 -0.35
N CYS A 124 -8.98 -3.74 -0.37
CA CYS A 124 -7.92 -3.53 0.62
C CYS A 124 -8.62 -3.67 1.98
N SER A 125 -8.44 -4.82 2.63
CA SER A 125 -8.89 -5.02 4.00
C SER A 125 -7.94 -4.20 4.83
N ILE A 126 -8.19 -2.91 4.89
CA ILE A 126 -7.44 -1.95 5.68
C ILE A 126 -7.81 -2.26 7.13
N SER A 127 -7.13 -3.26 7.68
CA SER A 127 -7.09 -3.52 9.11
C SER A 127 -6.11 -2.51 9.71
N GLN A 128 -6.51 -1.25 9.80
CA GLN A 128 -5.79 -0.29 10.63
C GLN A 128 -6.18 -0.57 12.07
N ASN A 129 -5.20 -0.61 12.96
CA ASN A 129 -5.42 -0.75 14.39
C ASN A 129 -6.16 0.52 14.86
N VAL A 130 -7.49 0.49 14.82
CA VAL A 130 -8.34 1.51 15.43
C VAL A 130 -8.12 1.36 16.93
N ARG A 131 -7.49 2.38 17.53
CA ARG A 131 -7.29 2.45 18.96
C ARG A 131 -8.50 3.08 19.62
#